data_AF-A0A543I228-F1
#
_entry.id   AF-A0A543I228-F1
#
_cell.length_a   1.000
_cell.length_b   1.000
_cell.length_c   1.000
_cell.angle_alpha   90.00
_cell.angle_beta   90.00
_cell.angle_gamma   90.00
#
_symmetry.space_group_name_H-M   'P 1'
#
loop_
_entity.id
_entity.type
_entity.pdbx_description
1 polymer ?
#
loop_
_entity_poly.entity_id
_entity_poly.type
_entity_poly.pdbx_seq_one_letter_code
_entity_poly.pdbx_strand_id
1 'polypeptide(L)'
;MGRTQTVAGEVLRVALIVVGVGVTGYIALMVVLFYSLQEPYPFLDVRNESGRPLLIERADVVRSPGVEGSALLAWRTKEGWYGGGDGCEQEQLVARDLQGAVVARRTGACTSDTWTITGEGMPAAPRYQREPVAPDDVEARLVLESYGTEDSVTAWWRALPTTLERAATKGREAEVSVHGPFVEGRDLTMYVRGADAATVLEFARTQVLRPSPGRVYAYVSAPGQPAPQTGTPVQLDATTAPTARTR
;
A
#
# COMPACT_ATOMS: atom_id res chain seq x y z
N MET A 1 -14.55 -2.15 -74.34
CA MET A 1 -13.98 -2.62 -73.05
C MET A 1 -14.40 -1.67 -71.93
N GLY A 2 -15.61 -1.77 -71.37
CA GLY A 2 -16.08 -0.78 -70.38
C GLY A 2 -17.31 -1.14 -69.54
N ARG A 3 -17.77 -2.41 -69.59
CA ARG A 3 -18.87 -2.89 -68.74
C ARG A 3 -18.41 -3.87 -67.66
N THR A 4 -17.29 -4.57 -67.86
CA THR A 4 -16.75 -5.54 -66.90
C THR A 4 -15.94 -4.88 -65.77
N GLN A 5 -15.24 -3.78 -66.03
CA GLN A 5 -14.49 -3.05 -64.99
C GLN A 5 -15.40 -2.29 -64.01
N THR A 6 -16.53 -1.75 -64.48
CA THR A 6 -17.52 -1.04 -63.66
C THR A 6 -18.25 -1.99 -62.71
N VAL A 7 -18.65 -3.16 -63.21
CA VAL A 7 -19.32 -4.21 -62.42
C VAL A 7 -18.35 -4.83 -61.40
N ALA A 8 -17.09 -5.07 -61.77
CA ALA A 8 -16.08 -5.57 -60.83
C ALA A 8 -15.80 -4.58 -59.68
N GLY A 9 -15.79 -3.27 -59.94
CA GLY A 9 -15.61 -2.24 -58.92
C GLY A 9 -16.81 -2.12 -57.97
N GLU A 10 -18.02 -2.33 -58.46
CA GLU A 10 -19.25 -2.30 -57.66
C GLU A 10 -19.36 -3.53 -56.75
N VAL A 11 -19.04 -4.72 -57.27
CA VAL A 11 -18.97 -5.96 -56.49
C VAL A 11 -17.88 -5.88 -55.41
N LEU A 12 -16.72 -5.32 -55.73
CA LEU A 12 -15.64 -5.13 -54.76
C LEU A 12 -16.06 -4.17 -53.61
N ARG A 13 -16.78 -3.09 -53.93
CA ARG A 13 -17.31 -2.17 -52.91
C ARG A 13 -18.32 -2.85 -52.00
N VAL A 14 -19.25 -3.63 -52.55
CA VAL A 14 -20.22 -4.38 -51.75
C VAL A 14 -19.50 -5.41 -50.87
N ALA A 15 -18.53 -6.14 -51.41
CA ALA A 15 -17.73 -7.10 -50.64
C ALA A 15 -16.97 -6.44 -49.49
N LEU A 16 -16.34 -5.28 -49.72
CA LEU A 16 -15.64 -4.53 -48.68
C LEU A 16 -16.58 -4.00 -47.59
N ILE A 17 -17.80 -3.57 -47.94
CA ILE A 17 -18.82 -3.15 -46.97
C ILE A 17 -19.27 -4.33 -46.12
N VAL A 18 -19.55 -5.48 -46.74
CA VAL A 18 -19.98 -6.70 -46.01
C VAL A 18 -18.88 -7.18 -45.08
N VAL A 19 -17.63 -7.20 -45.52
CA VAL A 19 -16.48 -7.57 -44.68
C VAL A 19 -16.30 -6.55 -43.55
N GLY A 20 -16.40 -5.25 -43.83
CA GLY A 20 -16.30 -4.19 -42.82
C GLY A 20 -17.35 -4.33 -41.73
N VAL A 21 -18.63 -4.50 -42.11
CA VAL A 21 -19.75 -4.73 -41.17
C VAL A 21 -19.54 -6.03 -40.40
N GLY A 22 -19.08 -7.09 -41.05
CA GLY A 22 -18.75 -8.37 -40.40
C GLY A 22 -17.66 -8.23 -39.35
N VAL A 23 -16.57 -7.53 -39.66
CA VAL A 23 -15.45 -7.29 -38.72
C VAL A 23 -15.91 -6.40 -37.55
N THR A 24 -16.64 -5.32 -37.82
CA THR A 24 -17.18 -4.46 -36.75
C THR A 24 -18.17 -5.21 -35.87
N GLY A 25 -19.05 -6.03 -36.45
CA GLY A 25 -19.99 -6.87 -35.72
C GLY A 25 -19.27 -7.91 -34.85
N TYR A 26 -18.22 -8.53 -35.37
CA TYR A 26 -17.38 -9.47 -34.61
C TYR A 26 -16.65 -8.78 -33.46
N ILE A 27 -16.06 -7.60 -33.68
CA ILE A 27 -15.39 -6.83 -32.62
C ILE A 27 -16.41 -6.41 -31.55
N ALA A 28 -17.57 -5.90 -31.94
CA ALA A 28 -18.63 -5.54 -31.01
C ALA A 28 -19.09 -6.75 -30.17
N LEU A 29 -19.27 -7.92 -30.80
CA LEU A 29 -19.60 -9.16 -30.10
C LEU A 29 -18.49 -9.59 -29.14
N MET A 30 -17.22 -9.50 -29.54
CA MET A 30 -16.07 -9.80 -28.68
C MET A 30 -16.00 -8.86 -27.48
N VAL A 31 -16.27 -7.56 -27.67
CA VAL A 31 -16.32 -6.58 -26.57
C VAL A 31 -17.47 -6.93 -25.61
N VAL A 32 -18.66 -7.22 -26.11
CA VAL A 32 -19.80 -7.64 -25.27
C VAL A 32 -19.49 -8.94 -24.52
N LEU A 33 -18.89 -9.93 -25.20
CA LEU A 33 -18.45 -11.18 -24.58
C LEU A 33 -17.42 -10.92 -23.48
N PHE A 34 -16.42 -10.09 -23.74
CA PHE A 34 -15.40 -9.72 -22.76
C PHE A 34 -16.03 -9.07 -21.51
N TYR A 35 -16.97 -8.14 -21.68
CA TYR A 35 -17.68 -7.53 -20.55
C TYR A 35 -18.63 -8.50 -19.83
N SER A 36 -19.25 -9.43 -20.56
CA SER A 36 -20.14 -10.45 -19.96
C SER A 36 -19.40 -11.56 -19.23
N LEU A 37 -18.15 -11.82 -19.62
CA LEU A 37 -17.24 -12.82 -19.04
C LEU A 37 -16.26 -12.21 -18.04
N GLN A 38 -16.30 -10.88 -17.84
CA GLN A 38 -15.48 -10.23 -16.83
C GLN A 38 -15.98 -10.69 -15.46
N GLU A 39 -15.24 -11.59 -14.83
CA GLU A 39 -15.53 -12.01 -13.47
C GLU A 39 -15.65 -10.77 -12.57
N PRO A 40 -16.64 -10.71 -11.68
CA PRO A 40 -16.79 -9.60 -10.76
C PRO A 40 -15.48 -9.43 -10.00
N TYR A 41 -14.99 -8.19 -9.92
CA TYR A 41 -13.72 -7.88 -9.28
C TYR A 41 -13.71 -8.53 -7.89
N PRO A 42 -12.78 -9.47 -7.60
CA PRO A 42 -12.90 -10.39 -6.47
C PRO A 42 -12.56 -9.74 -5.12
N PHE A 43 -12.62 -8.42 -5.07
CA PHE A 43 -12.22 -7.60 -3.94
C PHE A 43 -13.30 -6.58 -3.62
N LEU A 44 -13.42 -6.26 -2.34
CA LEU A 44 -13.98 -5.00 -1.87
C LEU A 44 -12.95 -3.89 -2.12
N ASP A 45 -13.35 -2.79 -2.78
CA ASP A 45 -12.50 -1.63 -3.01
C ASP A 45 -12.43 -0.77 -1.73
N VAL A 46 -11.28 -0.75 -1.06
CA VAL A 46 -11.04 0.10 0.11
C VAL A 46 -10.34 1.39 -0.34
N ARG A 47 -11.03 2.51 -0.17
CA ARG A 47 -10.52 3.85 -0.45
C ARG A 47 -10.19 4.58 0.82
N ASN A 48 -8.91 4.78 1.08
CA ASN A 48 -8.47 5.55 2.22
C ASN A 48 -8.22 7.01 1.83
N GLU A 49 -9.15 7.87 2.20
CA GLU A 49 -9.09 9.33 2.01
C GLU A 49 -8.76 10.07 3.31
N SER A 50 -8.46 9.35 4.40
CA SER A 50 -8.09 9.95 5.68
C SER A 50 -6.70 10.60 5.67
N GLY A 51 -5.85 10.25 4.69
CA GLY A 51 -4.45 10.68 4.61
C GLY A 51 -3.53 10.03 5.67
N ARG A 52 -4.01 8.98 6.35
CA ARG A 52 -3.30 8.26 7.42
C ARG A 52 -3.22 6.78 7.04
N PRO A 53 -2.18 6.04 7.45
CA PRO A 53 -2.19 4.58 7.31
C PRO A 53 -3.20 4.00 8.31
N LEU A 54 -4.06 3.10 7.86
CA LEU A 54 -5.12 2.47 8.65
C LEU A 54 -5.06 0.96 8.51
N LEU A 55 -5.09 0.24 9.63
CA LEU A 55 -5.18 -1.22 9.61
C LEU A 55 -6.63 -1.65 9.48
N ILE A 56 -6.97 -2.30 8.37
CA ILE A 56 -8.27 -2.90 8.13
C ILE A 56 -8.26 -4.34 8.61
N GLU A 57 -9.25 -4.72 9.42
CA GLU A 57 -9.38 -6.08 9.96
C GLU A 57 -10.85 -6.48 10.09
N ARG A 58 -11.09 -7.79 10.18
CA ARG A 58 -12.37 -8.33 10.64
C ARG A 58 -12.53 -8.19 12.15
N ALA A 59 -13.67 -7.66 12.59
CA ALA A 59 -14.06 -7.52 13.99
C ALA A 59 -14.89 -8.70 14.51
N ASP A 60 -15.53 -9.45 13.62
CA ASP A 60 -16.43 -10.58 13.94
C ASP A 60 -15.71 -11.91 14.17
N VAL A 61 -14.41 -12.00 13.83
CA VAL A 61 -13.61 -13.20 14.04
C VAL A 61 -12.93 -13.15 15.40
N VAL A 62 -13.36 -14.00 16.32
CA VAL A 62 -12.62 -14.29 17.56
C VAL A 62 -11.36 -15.06 17.18
N ARG A 63 -10.22 -14.37 17.14
CA ARG A 63 -8.94 -14.98 16.76
C ARG A 63 -8.44 -15.91 17.87
N SER A 64 -8.06 -17.14 17.52
CA SER A 64 -7.26 -17.98 18.40
C SER A 64 -5.88 -17.33 18.62
N PRO A 65 -5.29 -17.41 19.82
CA PRO A 65 -3.95 -16.88 20.08
C PRO A 65 -2.94 -17.45 19.07
N GLY A 66 -2.22 -16.57 18.37
CA GLY A 66 -1.21 -16.96 17.38
C GLY A 66 -1.70 -17.15 15.94
N VAL A 67 -3.00 -17.01 15.67
CA VAL A 67 -3.54 -17.01 14.29
C VAL A 67 -3.77 -15.56 13.86
N GLU A 68 -2.92 -15.07 12.95
CA GLU A 68 -3.16 -13.77 12.32
C GLU A 68 -4.36 -13.90 11.37
N GLY A 69 -5.48 -13.27 11.73
CA GLY A 69 -6.60 -13.13 10.81
C GLY A 69 -6.25 -12.19 9.67
N SER A 70 -6.97 -12.32 8.56
CA SER A 70 -6.85 -11.42 7.40
C SER A 70 -6.85 -9.97 7.86
N ALA A 71 -5.87 -9.23 7.39
CA ALA A 71 -5.70 -7.81 7.66
C ALA A 71 -5.00 -7.15 6.48
N LEU A 72 -5.25 -5.86 6.33
CA LEU A 72 -4.74 -5.05 5.24
C LEU A 72 -4.33 -3.70 5.82
N LEU A 73 -3.07 -3.30 5.64
CA LEU A 73 -2.67 -1.95 5.98
C LEU A 73 -3.01 -1.02 4.81
N ALA A 74 -4.12 -0.28 4.93
CA ALA A 74 -4.56 0.70 3.97
C ALA A 74 -3.84 2.03 4.15
N TRP A 75 -2.82 2.32 3.33
CA TRP A 75 -2.21 3.66 3.25
C TRP A 75 -2.26 4.26 1.86
N ARG A 76 -2.45 3.42 0.84
CA ARG A 76 -2.68 3.89 -0.51
C ARG A 76 -4.13 4.35 -0.65
N THR A 77 -4.36 5.23 -1.62
CA THR A 77 -5.70 5.75 -1.91
C THR A 77 -6.68 4.65 -2.33
N LYS A 78 -6.17 3.53 -2.85
CA LYS A 78 -6.97 2.39 -3.31
C LYS A 78 -6.27 1.08 -2.99
N GLU A 79 -6.95 0.21 -2.26
CA GLU A 79 -6.49 -1.14 -1.94
C GLU A 79 -7.63 -2.16 -2.03
N GLY A 80 -7.27 -3.42 -2.29
CA GLY A 80 -8.25 -4.51 -2.39
C GLY A 80 -8.30 -5.30 -1.09
N TRP A 81 -9.48 -5.42 -0.51
CA TRP A 81 -9.75 -6.42 0.52
C TRP A 81 -10.32 -7.66 -0.15
N TYR A 82 -9.73 -8.84 0.07
CA TYR A 82 -10.29 -10.10 -0.43
C TYR A 82 -11.68 -10.28 0.19
N GLY A 83 -12.70 -10.08 -0.64
CA GLY A 83 -14.10 -10.11 -0.26
C GLY A 83 -14.82 -11.26 -0.96
N GLY A 84 -16.03 -11.56 -0.50
CA GLY A 84 -16.86 -12.62 -1.05
C GLY A 84 -16.87 -13.91 -0.23
N GLY A 85 -17.70 -14.85 -0.65
CA GLY A 85 -18.06 -16.06 0.09
C GLY A 85 -19.50 -16.01 0.64
N ASP A 86 -19.98 -17.18 1.04
CA ASP A 86 -21.29 -17.31 1.70
C ASP A 86 -21.23 -16.60 3.05
N GLY A 87 -21.93 -15.47 3.18
CA GLY A 87 -21.94 -14.68 4.41
C GLY A 87 -21.25 -13.31 4.32
N CYS A 88 -20.91 -12.83 3.11
CA CYS A 88 -20.20 -11.57 2.95
C CYS A 88 -20.93 -10.36 3.56
N GLU A 89 -22.27 -10.36 3.59
CA GLU A 89 -23.10 -9.30 4.17
C GLU A 89 -23.01 -9.24 5.70
N GLN A 90 -22.71 -10.37 6.34
CA GLN A 90 -22.62 -10.49 7.79
C GLN A 90 -21.24 -10.12 8.34
N GLU A 91 -20.23 -10.02 7.48
CA GLU A 91 -18.87 -9.66 7.90
C GLU A 91 -18.83 -8.24 8.49
N GLN A 92 -18.01 -8.06 9.53
CA GLN A 92 -17.81 -6.75 10.14
C GLN A 92 -16.35 -6.35 9.99
N LEU A 93 -16.10 -5.32 9.19
CA LEU A 93 -14.77 -4.74 9.02
C LEU A 93 -14.62 -3.51 9.91
N VAL A 94 -13.42 -3.32 10.44
CA VAL A 94 -13.02 -2.14 11.19
C VAL A 94 -11.70 -1.60 10.63
N ALA A 95 -11.60 -0.27 10.58
CA ALA A 95 -10.35 0.43 10.32
C ALA A 95 -9.80 0.93 11.65
N ARG A 96 -8.54 0.62 11.93
CA ARG A 96 -7.84 1.02 13.15
C ARG A 96 -6.69 1.96 12.84
N ASP A 97 -6.50 2.97 13.69
CA ASP A 97 -5.31 3.81 13.64
C ASP A 97 -4.06 3.07 14.18
N LEU A 98 -2.93 3.78 14.23
CA LEU A 98 -1.67 3.25 14.74
C LEU A 98 -1.78 2.79 16.21
N GLN A 99 -2.59 3.47 17.01
CA GLN A 99 -2.81 3.15 18.42
C GLN A 99 -3.83 2.02 18.62
N GLY A 100 -4.40 1.48 17.54
CA GLY A 100 -5.38 0.40 17.56
C GLY A 100 -6.81 0.87 17.81
N ALA A 101 -7.07 2.19 17.86
CA ALA A 101 -8.40 2.74 18.04
C ALA A 101 -9.22 2.58 16.75
N VAL A 102 -10.49 2.19 16.89
CA VAL A 102 -11.39 2.03 15.74
C VAL A 102 -11.84 3.41 15.25
N VAL A 103 -11.48 3.75 14.02
CA VAL A 103 -11.83 5.04 13.39
C VAL A 103 -12.95 4.94 12.36
N ALA A 104 -13.15 3.75 11.79
CA ALA A 104 -14.27 3.48 10.89
C ALA A 104 -14.74 2.03 11.02
N ARG A 105 -16.01 1.79 10.70
CA ARG A 105 -16.63 0.47 10.70
C ARG A 105 -17.42 0.28 9.42
N ARG A 106 -17.52 -0.98 8.98
CA ARG A 106 -18.36 -1.38 7.87
C ARG A 106 -18.98 -2.74 8.15
N THR A 107 -20.25 -2.87 7.81
CA THR A 107 -20.91 -4.16 7.67
C THR A 107 -20.91 -4.55 6.20
N GLY A 108 -20.58 -5.79 5.89
CA GLY A 108 -20.49 -6.29 4.53
C GLY A 108 -19.09 -6.14 3.92
N ALA A 109 -18.54 -7.26 3.44
CA ALA A 109 -17.28 -7.33 2.69
C ALA A 109 -17.46 -8.02 1.32
N CYS A 110 -18.59 -7.73 0.66
CA CYS A 110 -18.92 -8.32 -0.63
C CYS A 110 -18.05 -7.77 -1.77
N THR A 111 -17.82 -8.59 -2.79
CA THR A 111 -17.02 -8.24 -3.97
C THR A 111 -17.66 -7.11 -4.77
N SER A 112 -16.85 -6.34 -5.49
CA SER A 112 -17.29 -5.23 -6.36
C SER A 112 -17.98 -4.04 -5.65
N ASP A 113 -18.07 -4.06 -4.33
CA ASP A 113 -18.51 -2.92 -3.52
C ASP A 113 -17.31 -1.99 -3.20
N THR A 114 -17.59 -0.78 -2.70
CA THR A 114 -16.58 0.20 -2.31
C THR A 114 -16.79 0.68 -0.88
N TRP A 115 -15.73 0.70 -0.09
CA TRP A 115 -15.67 1.34 1.22
C TRP A 115 -14.74 2.55 1.20
N THR A 116 -15.31 3.74 1.38
CA THR A 116 -14.50 4.96 1.52
C THR A 116 -14.39 5.33 2.98
N ILE A 117 -13.15 5.49 3.45
CA ILE A 117 -12.82 5.93 4.81
C ILE A 117 -12.31 7.36 4.72
N THR A 118 -13.10 8.29 5.23
CA THR A 118 -12.78 9.73 5.20
C THR A 118 -12.01 10.15 6.45
N GLY A 119 -11.48 11.38 6.45
CA GLY A 119 -10.84 12.03 7.60
C GLY A 119 -11.79 12.48 8.72
N GLU A 120 -13.10 12.24 8.60
CA GLU A 120 -14.11 12.84 9.46
C GLU A 120 -14.00 12.34 10.91
N GLY A 121 -14.06 13.25 11.88
CA GLY A 121 -13.92 12.93 13.30
C GLY A 121 -12.49 12.55 13.74
N MET A 122 -11.50 12.60 12.84
CA MET A 122 -10.09 12.36 13.15
C MET A 122 -9.29 13.66 13.23
N PRO A 123 -8.19 13.70 14.01
CA PRO A 123 -7.25 14.82 13.95
C PRO A 123 -6.64 14.94 12.54
N ALA A 124 -6.15 16.14 12.20
CA ALA A 124 -5.45 16.37 10.94
C ALA A 124 -4.35 15.32 10.71
N ALA A 125 -4.29 14.73 9.51
CA ALA A 125 -3.31 13.70 9.18
C ALA A 125 -1.89 14.15 9.52
N PRO A 126 -1.07 13.30 10.18
CA PRO A 126 0.28 13.66 10.54
C PRO A 126 1.07 13.90 9.26
N ARG A 127 1.81 15.00 9.24
CA ARG A 127 2.70 15.36 8.14
C ARG A 127 4.06 15.62 8.70
N TYR A 128 5.08 15.19 7.96
CA TYR A 128 6.43 15.52 8.34
C TYR A 128 6.69 17.02 8.11
N GLN A 129 6.98 17.74 9.19
CA GLN A 129 7.44 19.12 9.10
C GLN A 129 8.96 19.07 8.89
N ARG A 130 9.42 19.44 7.70
CA ARG A 130 10.85 19.48 7.41
C ARG A 130 11.50 20.64 8.15
N GLU A 131 12.06 20.33 9.31
CA GLU A 131 12.96 21.22 10.02
C GLU A 131 14.35 21.18 9.38
N PRO A 132 15.13 22.27 9.45
CA PRO A 132 16.53 22.25 9.06
C PRO A 132 17.29 21.10 9.73
N VAL A 133 18.12 20.38 8.96
CA VAL A 133 19.00 19.34 9.48
C VAL A 133 20.25 20.02 10.02
N ALA A 134 20.71 19.63 11.21
CA ALA A 134 21.94 20.20 11.78
C ALA A 134 23.13 19.95 10.85
N PRO A 135 24.13 20.85 10.77
CA PRO A 135 25.24 20.73 9.82
C PRO A 135 25.99 19.39 9.89
N ASP A 136 26.07 18.81 11.08
CA ASP A 136 26.78 17.56 11.36
C ASP A 136 25.85 16.33 11.36
N ASP A 137 24.54 16.51 11.15
CA ASP A 137 23.56 15.43 11.12
C ASP A 137 23.21 15.04 9.69
N VAL A 138 22.87 13.78 9.51
CA VAL A 138 22.23 13.25 8.30
C VAL A 138 20.76 12.92 8.57
N GLU A 139 19.97 12.91 7.50
CA GLU A 139 18.58 12.48 7.52
C GLU A 139 18.38 11.35 6.51
N ALA A 140 17.71 10.28 6.94
CA ALA A 140 17.28 9.19 6.10
C ALA A 140 15.76 9.17 5.99
N ARG A 141 15.24 9.26 4.76
CA ARG A 141 13.84 8.98 4.44
C ARG A 141 13.70 7.49 4.13
N LEU A 142 12.96 6.78 4.96
CA LEU A 142 12.60 5.38 4.78
C LEU A 142 11.28 5.31 4.02
N VAL A 143 11.23 4.52 2.95
CA VAL A 143 10.05 4.27 2.14
C VAL A 143 9.75 2.78 2.15
N LEU A 144 8.56 2.41 2.60
CA LEU A 144 8.12 1.01 2.62
C LEU A 144 7.52 0.63 1.27
N GLU A 145 7.97 -0.50 0.71
CA GLU A 145 7.38 -1.09 -0.47
C GLU A 145 6.22 -2.03 -0.07
N SER A 146 5.12 -1.97 -0.82
CA SER A 146 3.87 -2.66 -0.44
C SER A 146 3.68 -4.04 -1.09
N TYR A 147 4.45 -4.38 -2.12
CA TYR A 147 4.08 -5.48 -3.02
C TYR A 147 4.74 -6.79 -2.59
N GLY A 148 3.94 -7.82 -2.30
CA GLY A 148 4.42 -9.15 -1.90
C GLY A 148 4.99 -9.19 -0.47
N THR A 149 4.64 -8.22 0.36
CA THR A 149 5.08 -8.06 1.76
C THR A 149 3.91 -7.82 2.72
N GLU A 150 2.67 -8.05 2.28
CA GLU A 150 1.43 -7.62 2.93
C GLU A 150 1.31 -8.13 4.38
N ASP A 151 1.58 -9.42 4.60
CA ASP A 151 1.56 -10.02 5.95
C ASP A 151 2.66 -9.43 6.85
N SER A 152 3.87 -9.25 6.29
CA SER A 152 5.02 -8.70 7.03
C SER A 152 4.79 -7.24 7.43
N VAL A 153 4.25 -6.44 6.51
CA VAL A 153 3.88 -5.04 6.77
C VAL A 153 2.79 -4.94 7.84
N THR A 154 1.80 -5.83 7.79
CA THR A 154 0.71 -5.88 8.78
C THR A 154 1.25 -6.25 10.17
N ALA A 155 2.10 -7.29 10.26
CA ALA A 155 2.73 -7.69 11.51
C ALA A 155 3.63 -6.58 12.09
N TRP A 156 4.40 -5.90 11.22
CA TRP A 156 5.18 -4.73 11.60
C TRP A 156 4.30 -3.58 12.11
N TRP A 157 3.21 -3.26 11.41
CA TRP A 157 2.30 -2.19 11.82
C TRP A 157 1.70 -2.43 13.20
N ARG A 158 1.27 -3.66 13.50
CA ARG A 158 0.75 -4.03 14.83
C ARG A 158 1.80 -3.86 15.93
N ALA A 159 3.07 -4.10 15.63
CA ALA A 159 4.17 -3.95 16.58
C ALA A 159 4.71 -2.50 16.66
N LEU A 160 4.37 -1.65 15.68
CA LEU A 160 4.97 -0.34 15.49
C LEU A 160 4.83 0.60 16.70
N PRO A 161 3.69 0.68 17.41
CA PRO A 161 3.59 1.54 18.60
C PRO A 161 4.65 1.24 19.66
N THR A 162 4.78 -0.03 20.06
CA THR A 162 5.78 -0.47 21.03
C THR A 162 7.21 -0.31 20.50
N THR A 163 7.40 -0.55 19.20
CA THR A 163 8.68 -0.36 18.51
C THR A 163 9.10 1.11 18.53
N LEU A 164 8.18 2.05 18.30
CA LEU A 164 8.44 3.50 18.35
C LEU A 164 8.74 3.99 19.77
N GLU A 165 8.04 3.49 20.79
CA GLU A 165 8.34 3.81 22.20
C GLU A 165 9.76 3.34 22.58
N ARG A 166 10.13 2.12 22.18
CA ARG A 166 11.48 1.59 22.39
C ARG A 166 12.52 2.40 21.61
N ALA A 167 12.23 2.71 20.35
CA ALA A 167 13.12 3.50 19.50
C ALA A 167 13.30 4.93 20.04
N ALA A 168 12.28 5.56 20.62
CA ALA A 168 12.42 6.86 21.26
C ALA A 168 13.36 6.81 22.49
N THR A 169 13.36 5.70 23.23
CA THR A 169 14.29 5.52 24.36
C THR A 169 15.71 5.25 23.89
N LYS A 170 15.90 4.32 22.95
CA LYS A 170 17.22 4.00 22.39
C LYS A 170 17.81 5.12 21.53
N GLY A 171 16.95 5.89 20.88
CA GLY A 171 17.34 7.05 20.08
C GLY A 171 18.02 8.12 20.92
N ARG A 172 17.55 8.35 22.15
CA ARG A 172 18.23 9.27 23.08
C ARG A 172 19.63 8.81 23.47
N GLU A 173 19.86 7.50 23.59
CA GLU A 173 21.19 6.94 23.90
C GLU A 173 22.14 7.03 22.69
N ALA A 174 21.60 6.92 21.47
CA ALA A 174 22.35 6.90 20.22
C ALA A 174 22.38 8.24 19.48
N GLU A 175 21.80 9.29 20.07
CA GLU A 175 21.60 10.61 19.43
C GLU A 175 20.86 10.51 18.07
N VAL A 176 19.88 9.60 18.01
CA VAL A 176 19.02 9.37 16.85
C VAL A 176 17.58 9.75 17.16
N SER A 177 16.92 10.45 16.23
CA SER A 177 15.48 10.72 16.30
C SER A 177 14.71 10.03 15.18
N VAL A 178 13.47 9.62 15.46
CA VAL A 178 12.59 8.91 14.53
C VAL A 178 11.27 9.67 14.43
N HIS A 179 10.81 9.92 13.21
CA HIS A 179 9.59 10.65 12.91
C HIS A 179 8.72 9.83 11.96
N GLY A 180 7.45 9.66 12.28
CA GLY A 180 6.49 8.96 11.44
C GLY A 180 5.72 7.87 12.19
N PRO A 181 4.93 7.05 11.48
CA PRO A 181 4.81 7.00 10.02
C PRO A 181 3.98 8.14 9.40
N PHE A 182 4.27 8.49 8.15
CA PHE A 182 3.55 9.49 7.35
C PHE A 182 3.15 8.93 5.98
N VAL A 183 2.06 9.43 5.40
CA VAL A 183 1.70 9.17 4.01
C VAL A 183 2.16 10.35 3.16
N GLU A 184 3.15 10.11 2.29
CA GLU A 184 3.69 11.11 1.36
C GLU A 184 3.39 10.69 -0.07
N GLY A 185 2.39 11.32 -0.70
CA GLY A 185 1.91 10.90 -2.00
C GLY A 185 1.30 9.50 -1.93
N ARG A 186 2.02 8.48 -2.42
CA ARG A 186 1.62 7.06 -2.39
C ARG A 186 2.49 6.21 -1.47
N ASP A 187 3.47 6.83 -0.83
CA ASP A 187 4.49 6.16 -0.04
C ASP A 187 4.15 6.20 1.44
N LEU A 188 4.35 5.08 2.13
CA LEU A 188 4.41 5.03 3.58
C LEU A 188 5.84 5.33 3.99
N THR A 189 6.03 6.42 4.72
CA THR A 189 7.35 7.00 4.97
C THR A 189 7.64 7.20 6.45
N MET A 190 8.92 7.10 6.80
CA MET A 190 9.44 7.49 8.10
C MET A 190 10.75 8.25 7.90
N TYR A 191 11.10 9.12 8.83
CA TYR A 191 12.35 9.86 8.81
C TYR A 191 13.18 9.51 10.04
N VAL A 192 14.47 9.28 9.83
CA VAL A 192 15.44 9.01 10.90
C VAL A 192 16.58 9.99 10.76
N ARG A 193 16.95 10.67 11.85
CA ARG A 193 18.06 11.65 11.88
C ARG A 193 19.07 11.28 12.93
N GLY A 194 20.35 11.55 12.67
CA GLY A 194 21.45 11.36 13.62
C GLY A 194 22.79 11.74 13.01
N ALA A 195 23.88 11.51 13.74
CA ALA A 195 25.21 12.01 13.39
C ALA A 195 25.78 11.50 12.05
N ASP A 196 25.49 10.26 11.65
CA ASP A 196 26.03 9.69 10.42
C ASP A 196 25.12 8.62 9.80
N ALA A 197 25.36 8.35 8.51
CA ALA A 197 24.53 7.45 7.72
C ALA A 197 24.56 6.00 8.24
N ALA A 198 25.71 5.50 8.68
CA ALA A 198 25.82 4.12 9.16
C ALA A 198 25.02 3.95 10.46
N THR A 199 25.17 4.89 11.39
CA THR A 199 24.41 4.90 12.66
C THR A 199 22.91 4.99 12.41
N VAL A 200 22.47 5.91 11.53
CA VAL A 200 21.05 6.11 11.21
C VAL A 200 20.44 4.86 10.56
N LEU A 201 21.12 4.27 9.58
CA LEU A 201 20.60 3.10 8.87
C LEU A 201 20.58 1.86 9.78
N GLU A 202 21.62 1.67 10.60
CA GLU A 202 21.65 0.56 11.56
C GLU A 202 20.56 0.69 12.63
N PHE A 203 20.35 1.92 13.12
CA PHE A 203 19.29 2.21 14.06
C PHE A 203 17.91 1.94 13.45
N ALA A 204 17.65 2.43 12.23
CA ALA A 204 16.42 2.15 11.51
C ALA A 204 16.17 0.65 11.40
N ARG A 205 17.19 -0.11 10.95
CA ARG A 205 17.11 -1.55 10.74
C ARG A 205 16.87 -2.35 12.02
N THR A 206 17.46 -1.95 13.14
CA THR A 206 17.43 -2.73 14.38
C THR A 206 16.35 -2.31 15.37
N GLN A 207 15.99 -1.02 15.38
CA GLN A 207 15.07 -0.45 16.37
C GLN A 207 13.70 -0.11 15.81
N VAL A 208 13.61 0.30 14.52
CA VAL A 208 12.37 0.82 13.91
C VAL A 208 11.70 -0.21 12.99
N LEU A 209 12.49 -0.90 12.18
CA LEU A 209 12.01 -1.87 11.19
C LEU A 209 11.97 -3.30 11.74
N ARG A 210 11.79 -3.46 13.06
CA ARG A 210 11.73 -4.78 13.71
C ARG A 210 10.38 -4.99 14.39
N PRO A 211 9.59 -6.01 14.01
CA PRO A 211 9.87 -7.03 12.97
C PRO A 211 9.95 -6.43 11.56
N SER A 212 10.61 -7.12 10.63
CA SER A 212 10.80 -6.58 9.26
C SER A 212 9.46 -6.41 8.55
N PRO A 213 9.16 -5.21 8.01
CA PRO A 213 8.01 -5.01 7.12
C PRO A 213 8.26 -5.56 5.71
N GLY A 214 9.36 -6.27 5.47
CA GLY A 214 9.77 -6.73 4.15
C GLY A 214 10.75 -5.75 3.51
N ARG A 215 10.38 -5.17 2.36
CA ARG A 215 11.28 -4.33 1.57
C ARG A 215 11.15 -2.87 1.95
N VAL A 216 12.27 -2.28 2.36
CA VAL A 216 12.37 -0.86 2.73
C VAL A 216 13.54 -0.23 1.99
N TYR A 217 13.31 0.96 1.45
CA TYR A 217 14.31 1.75 0.75
C TYR A 217 14.63 3.01 1.55
N ALA A 218 15.91 3.25 1.80
CA ALA A 218 16.40 4.43 2.49
C ALA A 218 17.05 5.41 1.50
N TYR A 219 16.64 6.68 1.61
CA TYR A 219 17.20 7.81 0.88
C TYR A 219 17.93 8.70 1.88
N VAL A 220 19.25 8.63 1.90
CA VAL A 220 20.09 9.32 2.90
C VAL A 220 20.65 10.60 2.30
N SER A 221 20.59 11.69 3.07
CA SER A 221 21.19 12.96 2.69
C SER A 221 22.68 13.05 2.99
N ALA A 222 23.33 14.07 2.41
CA ALA A 222 24.59 14.57 2.93
C ALA A 222 24.36 15.31 4.27
N PRO A 223 25.40 15.46 5.11
CA PRO A 223 25.28 16.21 6.36
C PRO A 223 24.73 17.63 6.16
N GLY A 224 23.83 18.06 7.05
CA GLY A 224 23.17 19.36 6.98
C GLY A 224 22.15 19.52 5.85
N GLN A 225 21.86 18.46 5.09
CA GLN A 225 20.85 18.47 4.03
C GLN A 225 19.64 17.61 4.41
N PRO A 226 18.43 17.98 3.96
CA PRO A 226 17.26 17.13 4.12
C PRO A 226 17.36 15.88 3.25
N ALA A 227 16.73 14.79 3.70
CA ALA A 227 16.66 13.55 2.95
C ALA A 227 16.05 13.77 1.55
N PRO A 228 16.69 13.25 0.48
CA PRO A 228 16.19 13.43 -0.86
C PRO A 228 14.88 12.67 -1.07
N GLN A 229 13.99 13.23 -1.89
CA GLN A 229 12.71 12.61 -2.25
C GLN A 229 12.86 11.56 -3.36
N THR A 230 13.92 11.68 -4.16
CA THR A 230 14.23 10.85 -5.32
C THR A 230 15.74 10.64 -5.38
N GLY A 231 16.19 9.55 -6.01
CA GLY A 231 17.60 9.25 -6.18
C GLY A 231 17.85 7.75 -6.13
N THR A 232 19.11 7.36 -5.97
CA THR A 232 19.49 5.96 -5.77
C THR A 232 19.22 5.57 -4.31
N PRO A 233 18.25 4.70 -4.02
CA PRO A 233 18.01 4.25 -2.66
C PRO A 233 19.03 3.20 -2.22
N VAL A 234 19.20 3.07 -0.91
CA VAL A 234 19.81 1.91 -0.27
C VAL A 234 18.69 0.99 0.19
N GLN A 235 18.67 -0.25 -0.29
CA GLN A 235 17.74 -1.25 0.24
C GLN A 235 18.19 -1.67 1.63
N LEU A 236 17.28 -1.61 2.61
CA LEU A 236 17.53 -2.09 3.95
C LEU A 236 17.07 -3.54 4.05
N ASP A 237 18.05 -4.43 4.16
CA ASP A 237 17.78 -5.85 4.35
C ASP A 237 17.12 -6.11 5.71
N ALA A 238 16.22 -7.09 5.73
CA ALA A 238 15.58 -7.54 6.95
C ALA A 238 16.65 -7.96 7.97
N THR A 239 16.56 -7.40 9.19
CA THR A 239 17.26 -8.00 10.33
C THR A 239 16.57 -9.32 10.65
N THR A 240 17.21 -10.42 10.29
CA THR A 240 16.77 -11.76 10.69
C THR A 240 16.60 -11.75 12.21
N ALA A 241 15.41 -12.11 12.70
CA ALA A 241 15.28 -12.38 14.13
C ALA A 241 16.32 -13.44 14.51
N PRO A 242 16.98 -13.35 15.68
CA PRO A 242 17.67 -14.50 16.21
C PRO A 242 16.64 -15.61 16.31
N THR A 243 16.87 -16.69 15.58
CA THR A 243 16.05 -17.91 15.65
C THR A 243 15.92 -18.25 17.12
N ALA A 244 14.68 -18.37 17.61
CA ALA A 244 14.43 -18.81 18.97
C ALA A 244 15.25 -20.09 19.19
N ARG A 245 16.10 -20.13 20.22
CA ARG A 245 16.77 -21.36 20.62
C ARG A 245 15.68 -22.40 20.82
N THR A 246 15.65 -23.43 19.97
CA THR A 246 14.95 -24.67 20.25
C THR A 246 15.39 -25.13 21.64
N ARG A 247 14.42 -25.18 22.55
CA ARG A 247 14.63 -25.67 23.91
C ARG A 247 14.33 -27.16 23.95
#